data_AF-A0A1W9SP30-F1
#
_entry.id   AF-A0A1W9SP30-F1
#
_cell.length_a   1.000
_cell.length_b   1.000
_cell.length_c   1.000
_cell.angle_alpha   90.00
_cell.angle_beta   90.00
_cell.angle_gamma   90.00
#
_symmetry.space_group_name_H-M   'P 1'
#
loop_
_entity.id
_entity.type
_entity.pdbx_description
1 polymer ?
#
loop_
_entity_poly.entity_id
_entity_poly.type
_entity_poly.pdbx_seq_one_letter_code
_entity_poly.pdbx_strand_id
1 'polypeptide(L)'
;MENKRNIDENLLHNLIFQQSSNDPEKSDLWLINEDFIYFKGISEARLCDVKINGQKIFRKEFSEEEERILLSLGENRKIKRPDILLFPEEGKCIIIEFKAPHVNVSNFLNQINDYASLILNYSQDKFQINTFYGYLIGESIDARDVRRHDGEFKIPYKFDYLFRPSKIIVGEDGNDDGSLYTEVIKYSTLLERAKNRNKIFMKKLGLV
;
A
#
# COMPACT_ATOMS: atom_id res chain seq x y z
N MET A 1 21.98 -20.06 -21.52
CA MET A 1 21.17 -18.85 -21.27
C MET A 1 20.05 -19.27 -20.34
N GLU A 2 20.13 -18.92 -19.06
CA GLU A 2 19.06 -19.22 -18.11
C GLU A 2 17.80 -18.47 -18.53
N ASN A 3 16.69 -19.19 -18.60
CA ASN A 3 15.37 -18.67 -18.92
C ASN A 3 14.97 -17.77 -17.74
N LYS A 4 15.26 -16.46 -17.83
CA LYS A 4 14.94 -15.48 -16.80
C LYS A 4 13.42 -15.49 -16.64
N ARG A 5 12.91 -16.11 -15.56
CA ARG A 5 11.47 -16.15 -15.28
C ARG A 5 10.93 -14.73 -15.40
N ASN A 6 9.88 -14.55 -16.19
CA ASN A 6 9.19 -13.28 -16.25
C ASN A 6 8.47 -13.11 -14.90
N ILE A 7 9.07 -12.33 -14.00
CA ILE A 7 8.48 -12.02 -12.70
C ILE A 7 7.57 -10.80 -12.94
N ASP A 8 6.28 -11.07 -13.05
CA ASP A 8 5.25 -10.04 -13.12
C ASP A 8 4.71 -9.68 -11.72
N GLU A 9 3.94 -8.60 -11.65
CA GLU A 9 3.33 -8.09 -10.41
C GLU A 9 2.39 -9.13 -9.78
N ASN A 10 1.67 -9.90 -10.61
CA ASN A 10 0.79 -10.97 -10.16
C ASN A 10 1.55 -12.09 -9.44
N LEU A 11 2.73 -12.48 -9.92
CA LEU A 11 3.57 -13.47 -9.25
C LEU A 11 4.05 -12.95 -7.89
N LEU A 12 4.48 -11.70 -7.83
CA LEU A 12 4.96 -11.06 -6.60
C LEU A 12 3.84 -10.91 -5.57
N HIS A 13 2.68 -10.45 -6.03
CA HIS A 13 1.46 -10.38 -5.23
C HIS A 13 1.14 -11.75 -4.63
N ASN A 14 1.03 -12.79 -5.46
CA ASN A 14 0.72 -14.15 -4.99
C ASN A 14 1.77 -14.76 -4.04
N LEU A 15 3.04 -14.37 -4.19
CA LEU A 15 4.12 -14.80 -3.29
C LEU A 15 4.05 -14.13 -1.92
N ILE A 16 3.63 -12.87 -1.86
CA ILE A 16 3.60 -12.09 -0.60
C ILE A 16 2.21 -12.16 0.06
N PHE A 17 1.16 -12.29 -0.75
CA PHE A 17 -0.23 -12.37 -0.33
C PHE A 17 -0.99 -13.25 -1.32
N GLN A 18 -1.24 -14.51 -0.94
CA GLN A 18 -1.98 -15.42 -1.82
C GLN A 18 -3.36 -14.84 -2.14
N GLN A 19 -3.63 -14.66 -3.45
CA GLN A 19 -4.91 -14.16 -3.95
C GLN A 19 -6.07 -14.93 -3.28
N SER A 20 -7.08 -14.21 -2.81
CA SER A 20 -8.34 -14.71 -2.23
C SER A 20 -8.31 -15.34 -0.82
N SER A 21 -7.19 -15.29 -0.10
CA SER A 21 -7.18 -15.69 1.31
C SER A 21 -7.58 -14.53 2.23
N ASN A 22 -8.63 -14.73 3.02
CA ASN A 22 -8.97 -13.84 4.15
C ASN A 22 -8.20 -14.20 5.43
N ASP A 23 -7.29 -15.17 5.36
CA ASP A 23 -6.50 -15.69 6.48
C ASP A 23 -5.14 -14.95 6.53
N PRO A 24 -4.93 -14.04 7.50
CA PRO A 24 -3.70 -13.26 7.62
C PRO A 24 -2.46 -14.13 7.88
N GLU A 25 -2.62 -15.29 8.54
CA GLU A 25 -1.51 -16.21 8.86
C GLU A 25 -0.92 -16.89 7.61
N LYS A 26 -1.66 -16.89 6.51
CA LYS A 26 -1.20 -17.38 5.20
C LYS A 26 -0.55 -16.30 4.35
N SER A 27 -0.56 -15.05 4.81
CA SER A 27 0.10 -13.94 4.12
C SER A 27 1.54 -13.77 4.60
N ASP A 28 2.45 -13.53 3.67
CA ASP A 28 3.85 -13.21 3.96
C ASP A 28 4.05 -11.70 4.21
N LEU A 29 3.00 -10.99 4.64
CA LEU A 29 3.02 -9.55 4.95
C LEU A 29 4.00 -9.18 6.07
N TRP A 30 4.35 -10.16 6.92
CA TRP A 30 5.41 -10.03 7.94
C TRP A 30 6.77 -9.61 7.34
N LEU A 31 6.99 -9.86 6.05
CA LEU A 31 8.17 -9.40 5.32
C LEU A 31 8.28 -7.87 5.34
N ILE A 32 7.15 -7.17 5.25
CA ILE A 32 7.05 -5.71 5.26
C ILE A 32 7.09 -5.21 6.71
N ASN A 33 6.18 -5.70 7.54
CA ASN A 33 6.10 -5.40 8.97
C ASN A 33 5.46 -6.59 9.72
N GLU A 34 6.06 -7.00 10.83
CA GLU A 34 5.63 -8.17 11.61
C GLU A 34 4.20 -8.03 12.15
N ASP A 35 3.75 -6.81 12.45
CA ASP A 35 2.40 -6.58 12.97
C ASP A 35 1.30 -6.83 11.92
N PHE A 36 1.64 -6.85 10.62
CA PHE A 36 0.65 -6.93 9.55
C PHE A 36 -0.06 -8.29 9.50
N ILE A 37 0.52 -9.32 10.10
CA ILE A 37 -0.13 -10.63 10.25
C ILE A 37 -1.38 -10.59 11.12
N TYR A 38 -1.56 -9.55 11.94
CA TYR A 38 -2.73 -9.43 12.82
C TYR A 38 -3.87 -8.63 12.18
N PHE A 39 -3.63 -8.00 11.03
CA PHE A 39 -4.59 -7.10 10.41
C PHE A 39 -5.42 -7.83 9.36
N LYS A 40 -6.74 -7.57 9.35
CA LYS A 40 -7.61 -8.05 8.28
C LYS A 40 -7.20 -7.36 6.98
N GLY A 41 -6.72 -8.16 6.03
CA GLY A 41 -6.33 -7.70 4.70
C GLY A 41 -7.38 -7.96 3.64
N ILE A 42 -7.48 -7.06 2.67
CA ILE A 42 -8.29 -7.21 1.47
C ILE A 42 -7.36 -6.98 0.29
N SER A 43 -7.27 -7.96 -0.61
CA SER A 43 -6.42 -7.88 -1.81
C SER A 43 -7.23 -7.79 -3.09
N GLU A 44 -6.73 -7.06 -4.09
CA GLU A 44 -7.26 -7.03 -5.45
C GLU A 44 -8.77 -6.67 -5.55
N ALA A 45 -9.33 -6.03 -4.53
CA ALA A 45 -10.74 -5.67 -4.51
C ALA A 45 -10.94 -4.28 -5.13
N ARG A 46 -12.05 -4.11 -5.86
CA ARG A 46 -12.49 -2.76 -6.25
C ARG A 46 -12.78 -1.98 -4.98
N LEU A 47 -12.32 -0.74 -4.89
CA LEU A 47 -12.54 0.09 -3.70
C LEU A 47 -14.02 0.16 -3.28
N CYS A 48 -14.95 0.24 -4.24
CA CYS A 48 -16.39 0.26 -3.96
C CYS A 48 -16.98 -1.07 -3.43
N ASP A 49 -16.22 -2.16 -3.48
CA ASP A 49 -16.61 -3.49 -3.02
C ASP A 49 -15.89 -3.93 -1.73
N VAL A 50 -14.88 -3.17 -1.29
CA VAL A 50 -14.14 -3.38 -0.04
C VAL A 50 -15.09 -3.31 1.15
N LYS A 51 -14.96 -4.25 2.11
CA LYS A 51 -15.82 -4.35 3.29
C LYS A 51 -15.02 -4.52 4.57
N ILE A 52 -15.31 -3.71 5.58
CA ILE A 52 -14.82 -3.90 6.96
C ILE A 52 -15.96 -4.50 7.78
N ASN A 53 -15.71 -5.66 8.43
CA ASN A 53 -16.70 -6.38 9.23
C ASN A 53 -18.04 -6.60 8.50
N GLY A 54 -17.98 -6.93 7.19
CA GLY A 54 -19.14 -7.19 6.35
C GLY A 54 -19.84 -5.95 5.77
N GLN A 55 -19.43 -4.75 6.14
CA GLN A 55 -20.02 -3.50 5.68
C GLN A 55 -19.12 -2.81 4.65
N LYS A 56 -19.69 -2.38 3.51
CA LYS A 56 -18.93 -1.66 2.48
C LYS A 56 -18.32 -0.40 3.06
N ILE A 57 -17.05 -0.11 2.73
CA ILE A 57 -16.40 1.12 3.17
C ILE A 57 -16.99 2.33 2.47
N PHE A 58 -17.20 2.25 1.15
CA PHE A 58 -17.73 3.35 0.36
C PHE A 58 -19.22 3.59 0.64
N ARG A 59 -19.64 4.85 0.50
CA ARG A 59 -21.05 5.23 0.46
C ARG A 59 -21.76 4.54 -0.71
N LYS A 60 -23.06 4.31 -0.56
CA LYS A 60 -23.90 3.73 -1.63
C LYS A 60 -24.36 4.77 -2.64
N GLU A 61 -24.55 5.99 -2.16
CA GLU A 61 -25.07 7.12 -2.90
C GLU A 61 -23.99 8.19 -2.93
N PHE A 62 -23.79 8.77 -4.11
CA PHE A 62 -22.90 9.88 -4.38
C PHE A 62 -23.75 10.98 -5.01
N SER A 63 -23.47 12.23 -4.68
CA SER A 63 -24.06 13.40 -5.35
C SER A 63 -23.67 13.43 -6.83
N GLU A 64 -24.40 14.22 -7.63
CA GLU A 64 -24.11 14.37 -9.06
C GLU A 64 -22.68 14.89 -9.33
N GLU A 65 -22.17 15.74 -8.45
CA GLU A 65 -20.81 16.27 -8.51
C GLU A 65 -19.77 15.17 -8.25
N GLU A 66 -19.94 14.40 -7.18
CA GLU A 66 -19.06 13.27 -6.85
C GLU A 66 -19.07 12.21 -7.95
N GLU A 67 -20.25 11.87 -8.49
CA GLU A 67 -20.38 10.97 -9.64
C GLU A 67 -19.59 11.48 -10.86
N ARG A 68 -19.70 12.78 -11.15
CA ARG A 68 -18.95 13.41 -12.24
C ARG A 68 -17.45 13.29 -12.02
N ILE A 69 -16.95 13.58 -10.82
CA ILE A 69 -15.52 13.48 -10.49
C ILE A 69 -15.03 12.04 -10.61
N LEU A 70 -15.76 11.08 -10.04
CA LEU A 70 -15.44 9.65 -10.06
C LEU A 70 -15.36 9.07 -11.49
N LEU A 71 -16.09 9.66 -12.45
CA LEU A 71 -16.14 9.26 -13.86
C LEU A 71 -15.46 10.23 -14.84
N SER A 72 -14.81 11.29 -14.31
CA SER A 72 -14.21 12.34 -15.13
C SER A 72 -12.97 11.86 -15.89
N LEU A 73 -12.65 12.58 -16.98
CA LEU A 73 -11.44 12.38 -17.80
C LEU A 73 -11.34 10.98 -18.45
N GLY A 74 -12.47 10.30 -18.66
CA GLY A 74 -12.50 8.95 -19.20
C GLY A 74 -12.04 7.88 -18.23
N GLU A 75 -11.82 8.24 -16.96
CA GLU A 75 -11.50 7.29 -15.90
C GLU A 75 -12.76 6.80 -15.20
N ASN A 76 -12.67 5.60 -14.60
CA ASN A 76 -13.64 5.14 -13.63
C ASN A 76 -12.90 4.84 -12.32
N ARG A 77 -12.94 5.79 -11.39
CA ARG A 77 -12.23 5.72 -10.10
C ARG A 77 -12.85 4.70 -9.15
N LYS A 78 -14.12 4.33 -9.34
CA LYS A 78 -14.83 3.33 -8.51
C LYS A 78 -14.29 1.92 -8.67
N ILE A 79 -13.75 1.60 -9.85
CA ILE A 79 -13.23 0.26 -10.17
C ILE A 79 -11.73 0.12 -9.92
N LYS A 80 -11.09 1.16 -9.40
CA LYS A 80 -9.67 1.12 -9.02
C LYS A 80 -9.45 0.02 -7.97
N ARG A 81 -8.31 -0.64 -8.06
CA ARG A 81 -7.92 -1.80 -7.25
C ARG A 81 -6.53 -1.57 -6.69
N PRO A 82 -6.39 -1.17 -5.41
CA PRO A 82 -5.13 -1.31 -4.71
C PRO A 82 -4.81 -2.80 -4.55
N ASP A 83 -3.51 -3.12 -4.54
CA ASP A 83 -3.07 -4.51 -4.40
C ASP A 83 -3.49 -5.11 -3.06
N ILE A 84 -3.27 -4.37 -1.97
CA ILE A 84 -3.64 -4.76 -0.60
C ILE A 84 -4.06 -3.54 0.21
N LEU A 85 -5.17 -3.68 0.94
CA LEU A 85 -5.60 -2.79 2.01
C LEU A 85 -5.63 -3.53 3.34
N LEU A 86 -5.05 -2.95 4.40
CA LEU A 86 -5.19 -3.44 5.78
C LEU A 86 -5.85 -2.38 6.66
N PHE A 87 -6.68 -2.82 7.60
CA PHE A 87 -7.38 -1.95 8.54
C PHE A 87 -7.00 -2.34 9.98
N PRO A 88 -5.90 -1.79 10.53
CA PRO A 88 -5.36 -2.20 11.82
C PRO A 88 -6.24 -1.79 13.00
N GLU A 89 -6.87 -0.62 12.90
CA GLU A 89 -7.78 -0.05 13.89
C GLU A 89 -8.73 0.93 13.20
N GLU A 90 -9.74 1.39 13.93
CA GLU A 90 -10.68 2.40 13.44
C GLU A 90 -9.93 3.69 13.04
N GLY A 91 -10.30 4.27 11.90
CA GLY A 91 -9.68 5.48 11.35
C GLY A 91 -8.33 5.30 10.64
N LYS A 92 -7.73 4.09 10.65
CA LYS A 92 -6.46 3.81 9.97
C LYS A 92 -6.62 2.89 8.76
N CYS A 93 -5.85 3.16 7.72
CA CYS A 93 -5.75 2.32 6.53
C CYS A 93 -4.30 2.18 6.07
N ILE A 94 -3.87 0.95 5.82
CA ILE A 94 -2.57 0.64 5.23
C ILE A 94 -2.80 0.27 3.78
N ILE A 95 -2.11 0.94 2.87
CA ILE A 95 -2.19 0.74 1.42
C ILE A 95 -0.84 0.18 0.97
N ILE A 96 -0.83 -1.02 0.41
CA ILE A 96 0.39 -1.64 -0.12
C ILE A 96 0.19 -1.81 -1.62
N GLU A 97 1.20 -1.39 -2.38
CA GLU A 97 1.23 -1.48 -3.83
C GLU A 97 2.59 -2.07 -4.26
N PHE A 98 2.54 -3.10 -5.07
CA PHE A 98 3.68 -3.76 -5.69
C PHE A 98 3.90 -3.20 -7.09
N LYS A 99 5.14 -3.24 -7.55
CA LYS A 99 5.50 -3.00 -8.94
C LYS A 99 6.40 -4.11 -9.41
N ALA A 100 6.25 -4.52 -10.67
CA ALA A 100 7.15 -5.49 -11.26
C ALA A 100 8.62 -5.01 -11.18
N PRO A 101 9.62 -5.91 -11.08
CA PRO A 101 10.99 -5.51 -10.71
C PRO A 101 11.65 -4.52 -11.69
N HIS A 102 11.23 -4.54 -12.94
CA HIS A 102 11.77 -3.71 -14.02
C HIS A 102 11.02 -2.38 -14.19
N VAL A 103 9.92 -2.16 -13.47
CA VAL A 103 9.12 -0.94 -13.55
C VAL A 103 9.78 0.14 -12.69
N ASN A 104 10.01 1.32 -13.28
CA ASN A 104 10.50 2.47 -12.52
C ASN A 104 9.43 2.94 -11.53
N VAL A 105 9.71 2.71 -10.24
CA VAL A 105 8.78 3.00 -9.14
C VAL A 105 8.51 4.50 -8.97
N SER A 106 9.45 5.38 -9.35
CA SER A 106 9.27 6.83 -9.19
C SER A 106 8.08 7.38 -9.98
N ASN A 107 7.66 6.69 -11.04
CA ASN A 107 6.50 7.08 -11.85
C ASN A 107 5.16 6.81 -11.16
N PHE A 108 5.14 6.06 -10.06
CA PHE A 108 3.93 5.57 -9.40
C PHE A 108 3.74 6.13 -7.98
N LEU A 109 4.55 7.12 -7.56
CA LEU A 109 4.48 7.70 -6.21
C LEU A 109 3.10 8.28 -5.85
N ASN A 110 2.34 8.74 -6.85
CA ASN A 110 1.01 9.31 -6.62
C ASN A 110 -0.11 8.26 -6.52
N GLN A 111 0.13 7.02 -6.93
CA GLN A 111 -0.91 5.98 -6.95
C GLN A 111 -1.49 5.73 -5.55
N ILE A 112 -0.64 5.68 -4.52
CA ILE A 112 -1.08 5.55 -3.12
C ILE A 112 -1.85 6.80 -2.66
N ASN A 113 -1.44 8.00 -3.09
CA ASN A 113 -2.13 9.24 -2.75
C ASN A 113 -3.56 9.23 -3.30
N ASP A 114 -3.70 8.77 -4.55
CA ASP A 114 -5.00 8.69 -5.23
C ASP A 114 -5.93 7.73 -4.48
N TYR A 115 -5.43 6.55 -4.08
CA TYR A 115 -6.23 5.62 -3.26
C TYR A 115 -6.60 6.20 -1.89
N ALA A 116 -5.66 6.86 -1.21
CA ALA A 116 -5.93 7.50 0.07
C ALA A 116 -7.01 8.59 -0.06
N SER A 117 -6.94 9.43 -1.11
CA SER A 117 -7.96 10.45 -1.39
C SER A 117 -9.34 9.85 -1.64
N LEU A 118 -9.41 8.79 -2.47
CA LEU A 118 -10.68 8.11 -2.73
C LEU A 118 -11.26 7.51 -1.44
N ILE A 119 -10.42 6.91 -0.58
CA ILE A 119 -10.88 6.32 0.67
C ILE A 119 -11.33 7.39 1.66
N LEU A 120 -10.58 8.49 1.82
CA LEU A 120 -10.95 9.59 2.71
C LEU A 120 -12.31 10.17 2.34
N ASN A 121 -12.48 10.51 1.06
CA ASN A 121 -13.61 11.34 0.63
C ASN A 121 -14.90 10.55 0.38
N TYR A 122 -14.81 9.27 0.00
CA TYR A 122 -15.97 8.47 -0.42
C TYR A 122 -16.36 7.34 0.54
N SER A 123 -15.62 7.16 1.64
CA SER A 123 -16.00 6.21 2.69
C SER A 123 -17.18 6.71 3.52
N GLN A 124 -17.89 5.78 4.15
CA GLN A 124 -18.94 6.09 5.11
C GLN A 124 -18.31 6.69 6.38
N ASP A 125 -18.91 7.77 6.88
CA ASP A 125 -18.37 8.59 7.97
C ASP A 125 -18.05 7.78 9.22
N LYS A 126 -18.82 6.73 9.51
CA LYS A 126 -18.60 5.84 10.67
C LYS A 126 -17.23 5.17 10.73
N PHE A 127 -16.52 5.04 9.60
CA PHE A 127 -15.19 4.42 9.60
C PHE A 127 -14.08 5.43 9.90
N GLN A 128 -14.36 6.73 9.74
CA GLN A 128 -13.46 7.86 10.01
C GLN A 128 -12.02 7.68 9.49
N ILE A 129 -11.86 7.07 8.31
CA ILE A 129 -10.54 6.70 7.78
C ILE A 129 -9.81 7.94 7.27
N ASN A 130 -8.97 8.52 8.14
CA ASN A 130 -8.22 9.75 7.86
C ASN A 130 -6.71 9.60 8.04
N THR A 131 -6.24 8.46 8.52
CA THR A 131 -4.82 8.20 8.76
C THR A 131 -4.35 7.04 7.88
N PHE A 132 -3.38 7.31 7.01
CA PHE A 132 -2.93 6.38 5.98
C PHE A 132 -1.44 6.05 6.11
N TYR A 133 -1.11 4.79 5.83
CA TYR A 133 0.27 4.30 5.72
C TYR A 133 0.45 3.60 4.37
N GLY A 134 1.27 4.19 3.51
CA GLY A 134 1.55 3.70 2.17
C GLY A 134 2.85 2.92 2.08
N TYR A 135 2.84 1.78 1.39
CA TYR A 135 4.03 1.00 1.06
C TYR A 135 4.07 0.73 -0.43
N LEU A 136 4.98 1.40 -1.14
CA LEU A 136 5.22 1.18 -2.56
C LEU A 136 6.48 0.32 -2.73
N ILE A 137 6.31 -0.91 -3.20
CA ILE A 137 7.35 -1.93 -3.20
C ILE A 137 7.70 -2.30 -4.64
N GLY A 138 8.99 -2.21 -5.00
CA GLY A 138 9.48 -2.56 -6.34
C GLY A 138 10.95 -2.97 -6.29
N GLU A 139 11.66 -3.02 -7.42
CA GLU A 139 13.13 -3.24 -7.41
C GLU A 139 13.87 -2.08 -8.09
N SER A 140 13.37 -1.62 -9.23
CA SER A 140 13.94 -0.48 -9.96
C SER A 140 13.62 0.85 -9.26
N ILE A 141 14.35 1.13 -8.18
CA ILE A 141 14.26 2.35 -7.37
C ILE A 141 15.62 3.06 -7.38
N ASP A 142 15.63 4.30 -7.88
CA ASP A 142 16.73 5.25 -7.68
C ASP A 142 16.28 6.37 -6.74
N ALA A 143 17.07 6.62 -5.69
CA ALA A 143 16.71 7.57 -4.64
C ALA A 143 16.67 9.03 -5.14
N ARG A 144 17.48 9.39 -6.13
CA ARG A 144 17.46 10.73 -6.72
C ARG A 144 16.22 10.90 -7.58
N ASP A 145 15.84 9.88 -8.33
CA ASP A 145 14.64 9.95 -9.16
C ASP A 145 13.37 10.01 -8.32
N VAL A 146 13.27 9.23 -7.23
CA VAL A 146 12.17 9.37 -6.26
C VAL A 146 12.12 10.81 -5.70
N ARG A 147 13.25 11.36 -5.27
CA ARG A 147 13.30 12.73 -4.71
C ARG A 147 13.08 13.85 -5.74
N ARG A 148 13.32 13.58 -7.03
CA ARG A 148 12.99 14.52 -8.12
C ARG A 148 11.50 14.54 -8.42
N HIS A 149 10.84 13.40 -8.31
CA HIS A 149 9.39 13.31 -8.47
C HIS A 149 8.66 13.89 -7.26
N ASP A 150 9.20 13.68 -6.06
CA ASP A 150 8.66 14.23 -4.81
C ASP A 150 9.78 14.54 -3.82
N GLY A 151 10.03 15.84 -3.63
CA GLY A 151 11.11 16.36 -2.79
C GLY A 151 10.93 16.13 -1.29
N GLU A 152 9.75 15.69 -0.84
CA GLU A 152 9.44 15.43 0.57
C GLU A 152 9.96 14.06 1.04
N PHE A 153 10.33 13.17 0.11
CA PHE A 153 10.94 11.89 0.46
C PHE A 153 12.35 12.08 1.05
N LYS A 154 12.58 11.36 2.15
CA LYS A 154 13.81 11.33 2.93
C LYS A 154 14.48 9.98 2.80
N ILE A 155 15.81 10.00 2.85
CA ILE A 155 16.65 8.80 2.88
C ILE A 155 17.13 8.61 4.32
N PRO A 156 16.80 7.49 4.99
CA PRO A 156 17.27 7.19 6.32
C PRO A 156 18.76 6.82 6.31
N TYR A 157 19.45 7.10 7.42
CA TYR A 157 20.93 7.00 7.49
C TYR A 157 21.47 5.57 7.37
N LYS A 158 20.66 4.54 7.66
CA LYS A 158 21.11 3.15 7.83
C LYS A 158 20.26 2.09 7.10
N PHE A 159 19.26 2.50 6.33
CA PHE A 159 18.31 1.55 5.75
C PHE A 159 18.07 1.86 4.27
N ASP A 160 18.04 0.83 3.43
CA ASP A 160 17.85 0.96 1.97
C ASP A 160 16.37 1.09 1.58
N TYR A 161 15.74 2.19 2.00
CA TYR A 161 14.39 2.60 1.60
C TYR A 161 14.29 4.13 1.60
N LEU A 162 13.22 4.68 1.03
CA LEU A 162 12.87 6.09 1.17
C LEU A 162 11.54 6.23 1.90
N PHE A 163 11.32 7.34 2.59
CA PHE A 163 10.06 7.61 3.25
C PHE A 163 9.63 9.07 3.18
N ARG A 164 8.33 9.30 3.07
CA ARG A 164 7.69 10.60 3.22
C ARG A 164 6.95 10.63 4.56
N PRO A 165 7.38 11.47 5.54
CA PRO A 165 6.86 11.43 6.90
C PRO A 165 5.36 11.74 7.02
N SER A 166 4.87 12.63 6.18
CA SER A 166 3.46 12.98 6.10
C SER A 166 3.21 13.70 4.79
N LYS A 167 2.01 13.51 4.24
CA LYS A 167 1.41 14.29 3.16
C LYS A 167 -0.06 14.50 3.50
N ILE A 168 -0.55 15.71 3.27
CA ILE A 168 -1.96 16.03 3.45
C ILE A 168 -2.77 15.33 2.35
N ILE A 169 -3.80 14.61 2.75
CA ILE A 169 -4.84 14.10 1.85
C ILE A 169 -6.04 15.01 2.05
N VAL A 170 -6.39 15.75 1.01
CA VAL A 170 -7.39 16.82 1.12
C VAL A 170 -8.77 16.23 1.36
N GLY A 171 -9.43 16.69 2.43
CA GLY A 171 -10.83 16.44 2.69
C GLY A 171 -11.71 17.32 1.80
N GLU A 172 -12.64 16.69 1.07
CA GLU A 172 -13.60 17.36 0.19
C GLU A 172 -14.96 17.52 0.89
N ASP A 173 -15.77 18.47 0.43
CA ASP A 173 -17.16 18.68 0.87
C ASP A 173 -17.37 18.80 2.39
N GLY A 174 -16.39 19.39 3.09
CA GLY A 174 -16.43 19.61 4.53
C GLY A 174 -15.84 18.47 5.38
N ASN A 175 -15.27 17.44 4.74
CA ASN A 175 -14.43 16.45 5.43
C ASN A 175 -13.13 17.10 5.94
N ASP A 176 -12.66 16.63 7.09
CA ASP A 176 -11.34 16.99 7.59
C ASP A 176 -10.23 16.40 6.72
N ASP A 177 -9.09 17.09 6.66
CA ASP A 177 -7.90 16.60 6.00
C ASP A 177 -7.36 15.32 6.66
N GLY A 178 -6.95 14.37 5.83
CA GLY A 178 -6.23 13.18 6.23
C GLY A 178 -4.71 13.34 6.18
N SER A 179 -4.00 12.35 6.71
CA SER A 179 -2.54 12.29 6.67
C SER A 179 -2.04 10.97 6.07
N LEU A 180 -1.01 11.05 5.23
CA LEU A 180 -0.40 9.88 4.59
C LEU A 180 1.10 9.82 4.86
N TYR A 181 1.52 8.80 5.60
CA TYR A 181 2.91 8.35 5.63
C TYR A 181 3.17 7.45 4.42
N THR A 182 4.36 7.48 3.82
CA THR A 182 4.68 6.58 2.67
C THR A 182 6.11 6.07 2.72
N GLU A 183 6.32 4.77 2.53
CA GLU A 183 7.62 4.16 2.27
C GLU A 183 7.73 3.66 0.82
N VAL A 184 8.93 3.80 0.25
CA VAL A 184 9.32 3.21 -1.04
C VAL A 184 10.46 2.24 -0.77
N ILE A 185 10.24 0.94 -1.00
CA ILE A 185 11.13 -0.13 -0.53
C ILE A 185 11.46 -1.08 -1.67
N LYS A 186 12.73 -1.53 -1.74
CA LYS A 186 13.11 -2.59 -2.69
C LYS A 186 12.71 -3.99 -2.21
N TYR A 187 12.41 -4.91 -3.13
CA TYR A 187 12.28 -6.33 -2.81
C TYR A 187 13.59 -6.89 -2.22
N SER A 188 14.73 -6.52 -2.78
CA SER A 188 16.05 -6.88 -2.25
C SER A 188 16.25 -6.41 -0.80
N THR A 189 15.79 -5.20 -0.46
CA THR A 189 15.79 -4.70 0.93
C THR A 189 14.93 -5.55 1.84
N LEU A 190 13.70 -5.90 1.43
CA LEU A 190 12.82 -6.75 2.24
C LEU A 190 13.45 -8.12 2.50
N LEU A 191 14.05 -8.73 1.48
CA LEU A 191 14.77 -9.99 1.59
C LEU A 191 15.95 -9.89 2.57
N GLU A 192 16.74 -8.82 2.48
CA GLU A 192 17.86 -8.59 3.40
C GLU A 192 17.38 -8.43 4.85
N ARG A 193 16.31 -7.65 5.07
CA ARG A 193 15.68 -7.51 6.39
C ARG A 193 15.24 -8.87 6.95
N ALA A 194 14.62 -9.71 6.14
CA ALA A 194 14.16 -11.04 6.56
C ALA A 194 15.34 -11.97 6.90
N LYS A 195 16.39 -12.01 6.06
CA LYS A 195 17.61 -12.79 6.32
C LYS A 195 18.29 -12.35 7.60
N ASN A 196 18.41 -11.04 7.84
CA ASN A 196 19.04 -10.49 9.03
C ASN A 196 18.24 -10.81 10.29
N ARG A 197 16.90 -10.71 10.26
CA ARG A 197 16.01 -11.13 11.35
C ARG A 197 16.22 -12.59 11.72
N ASN A 198 16.16 -13.49 10.73
CA ASN A 198 16.36 -14.93 10.94
C ASN A 198 17.75 -15.24 11.50
N LYS A 199 18.80 -14.60 10.97
CA LYS A 199 20.17 -14.77 11.47
C LYS A 199 20.30 -14.36 12.93
N ILE A 200 19.74 -13.21 13.31
CA ILE A 200 19.78 -12.72 14.70
C ILE A 200 19.03 -13.69 15.62
N PHE A 201 17.86 -14.18 15.19
CA PHE A 201 17.06 -15.12 15.95
C PHE A 201 17.79 -16.46 16.16
N MET A 202 18.32 -17.05 15.09
CA MET A 202 19.08 -18.31 15.16
C MET A 202 20.33 -18.19 16.03
N LYS A 203 21.03 -17.05 15.98
CA LYS A 203 22.17 -16.76 16.86
C LYS A 203 21.77 -16.71 18.33
N LYS A 204 20.62 -16.12 18.65
CA LYS A 204 20.10 -16.09 20.04
C LYS A 204 19.71 -17.48 20.54
N LEU A 205 19.32 -18.39 19.66
CA LEU A 205 19.02 -19.79 19.98
C LEU A 205 20.27 -20.69 20.01
N GLY A 206 21.45 -20.18 19.65
CA GLY A 206 22.68 -20.97 19.57
C GLY A 206 22.71 -21.98 18.41
N LEU A 207 21.88 -21.78 17.39
CA LEU A 207 21.78 -22.68 16.24
C LEU A 207 22.70 -22.28 15.08
N VAL A 208 23.24 -21.06 15.10
CA VAL A 208 24.21 -20.50 14.14
C VAL A 208 25.14 -19.51 14.85
#